data_AF-A0A7W1C4W7-F1
#
_entry.id   AF-A0A7W1C4W7-F1
#
_cell.length_a   1.000
_cell.length_b   1.000
_cell.length_c   1.000
_cell.angle_alpha   90.00
_cell.angle_beta   90.00
_cell.angle_gamma   90.00
#
_symmetry.space_group_name_H-M   'P 1'
#
loop_
_entity.id
_entity.type
_entity.pdbx_description
1 polymer ?
#
loop_
_entity_poly.entity_id
_entity_poly.type
_entity_poly.pdbx_seq_one_letter_code
_entity_poly.pdbx_strand_id
1 'polypeptide(L)'
;AFPGPHPDVMQQFIDYRVPLDRYDEMAMYDGSVVVERTNGEMSARCDKEEANFLALNLANDIATGRRTVEDARAMYAREIMAFKQGQGGPYTKGLQFSVPRGGTADPDRPAM
;
A
#
# COMPACT_ATOMS: atom_id res chain seq x y z
N ALA A 1 5.72 16.34 -9.85
CA ALA A 1 5.62 15.09 -10.63
C ALA A 1 5.71 13.92 -9.67
N PHE A 2 5.03 12.81 -9.95
CA PHE A 2 5.16 11.55 -9.20
C PHE A 2 5.94 10.55 -10.07
N PRO A 3 6.88 9.77 -9.51
CA PRO A 3 7.36 9.84 -8.11
C PRO A 3 8.35 11.01 -7.90
N GLY A 4 8.45 11.50 -6.65
CA GLY A 4 9.45 12.50 -6.23
C GLY A 4 10.59 11.87 -5.42
N PRO A 5 11.71 12.58 -5.16
CA PRO A 5 12.79 12.08 -4.32
C PRO A 5 12.30 11.72 -2.91
N HIS A 6 12.63 10.52 -2.43
CA HIS A 6 12.10 9.95 -1.20
C HIS A 6 13.22 9.78 -0.15
N PRO A 7 13.19 10.50 0.99
CA PRO A 7 14.02 10.20 2.15
C PRO A 7 13.33 9.12 2.99
N ASP A 8 13.52 7.85 2.61
CA ASP A 8 12.90 6.72 3.29
C ASP A 8 13.52 6.46 4.66
N VAL A 9 12.88 6.96 5.72
CA VAL A 9 13.36 6.82 7.10
C VAL A 9 12.49 5.89 7.96
N MET A 10 11.31 5.48 7.45
CA MET A 10 10.37 4.60 8.15
C MET A 10 9.72 3.60 7.18
N GLN A 11 9.55 2.34 7.63
CA GLN A 11 8.74 1.33 6.95
C GLN A 11 7.68 0.77 7.91
N GLN A 12 6.44 0.67 7.45
CA GLN A 12 5.33 0.11 8.21
C GLN A 12 4.81 -1.16 7.54
N PHE A 13 4.53 -2.18 8.35
CA PHE A 13 4.11 -3.51 7.91
C PHE A 13 2.70 -3.80 8.43
N ILE A 14 1.92 -4.50 7.61
CA ILE A 14 0.61 -5.02 7.98
C ILE A 14 0.47 -6.47 7.53
N ASP A 15 -0.24 -7.28 8.32
CA ASP A 15 -0.71 -8.59 7.87
C ASP A 15 -1.67 -8.38 6.69
N TYR A 16 -1.27 -8.82 5.50
CA TYR A 16 -2.09 -8.66 4.30
C TYR A 16 -1.76 -9.72 3.24
N ARG A 17 -2.77 -10.44 2.77
CA ARG A 17 -2.64 -11.37 1.65
C ARG A 17 -3.24 -10.75 0.39
N VAL A 18 -2.38 -10.33 -0.52
CA VAL A 18 -2.79 -9.84 -1.84
C VAL A 18 -3.31 -11.02 -2.68
N PRO A 19 -4.44 -10.87 -3.40
CA PRO A 19 -4.89 -11.87 -4.37
C PRO A 19 -3.84 -12.14 -5.45
N LEU A 20 -3.66 -13.42 -5.83
CA LEU A 20 -2.59 -13.84 -6.74
C LEU A 20 -2.67 -13.18 -8.12
N ASP A 21 -3.88 -12.87 -8.57
CA ASP A 21 -4.16 -12.20 -9.84
C ASP A 21 -3.96 -10.67 -9.78
N ARG A 22 -3.48 -10.12 -8.66
CA ARG A 22 -3.28 -8.68 -8.45
C ARG A 22 -1.83 -8.24 -8.24
N TYR A 23 -0.88 -9.18 -8.30
CA TYR A 23 0.53 -8.87 -8.06
C TYR A 23 1.13 -7.93 -9.12
N ASP A 24 0.69 -8.05 -10.37
CA ASP A 24 1.15 -7.14 -11.44
C ASP A 24 0.69 -5.70 -11.15
N GLU A 25 -0.56 -5.51 -10.74
CA GLU A 25 -1.07 -4.19 -10.36
C GLU A 25 -0.37 -3.62 -9.13
N MET A 26 -0.04 -4.45 -8.13
CA MET A 26 0.79 -4.00 -7.00
C MET A 26 2.15 -3.49 -7.48
N ALA A 27 2.80 -4.22 -8.40
CA ALA A 27 4.10 -3.84 -8.95
C ALA A 27 4.04 -2.55 -9.80
N MET A 28 2.92 -2.29 -10.48
CA MET A 28 2.71 -1.09 -11.31
C MET A 28 2.31 0.16 -10.52
N TYR A 29 1.84 -0.01 -9.28
CA TYR A 29 1.27 1.06 -8.47
C TYR A 29 2.31 2.00 -7.87
N ASP A 30 3.08 1.52 -6.89
CA ASP A 30 4.00 2.33 -6.10
C ASP A 30 5.20 1.49 -5.66
N GLY A 31 6.41 1.90 -6.05
CA GLY A 31 7.65 1.19 -5.72
C GLY A 31 8.02 1.25 -4.23
N SER A 32 7.38 2.11 -3.46
CA SER A 32 7.50 2.14 -2.00
C SER A 32 6.60 1.10 -1.31
N VAL A 33 5.67 0.48 -2.03
CA VAL A 33 4.84 -0.62 -1.52
C VAL A 33 5.50 -1.96 -1.84
N VAL A 34 5.69 -2.79 -0.81
CA VAL A 34 6.28 -4.13 -0.95
C VAL A 34 5.29 -5.17 -0.45
N VAL A 35 5.03 -6.18 -1.27
CA VAL A 35 4.20 -7.33 -0.93
C VAL A 35 5.11 -8.53 -0.70
N GLU A 36 5.21 -8.97 0.55
CA GLU A 36 5.98 -10.15 0.94
C GLU A 36 5.03 -11.34 1.13
N ARG A 37 4.82 -12.08 0.03
CA ARG A 37 3.85 -13.18 -0.04
C ARG A 37 4.09 -14.27 1.00
N THR A 38 5.34 -14.66 1.20
CA THR A 38 5.72 -15.72 2.15
C THR A 38 5.27 -15.38 3.56
N ASN A 39 5.58 -14.18 4.04
CA ASN A 39 5.18 -13.73 5.37
C ASN A 39 3.69 -13.33 5.42
N GLY A 40 3.10 -13.05 4.26
CA GLY A 40 1.73 -12.56 4.16
C GLY A 40 1.63 -11.13 4.65
N GLU A 41 2.60 -10.31 4.24
CA GLU A 41 2.71 -8.92 4.68
C GLU A 41 2.65 -7.98 3.47
N MET A 42 2.07 -6.81 3.69
CA MET A 42 2.23 -5.66 2.81
C MET A 42 2.86 -4.53 3.62
N SER A 43 3.79 -3.81 3.03
CA SER A 43 4.48 -2.70 3.69
C SER A 43 4.59 -1.48 2.80
N ALA A 44 4.76 -0.32 3.42
CA ALA A 44 5.07 0.94 2.73
C ALA A 44 6.25 1.64 3.42
N ARG A 45 7.12 2.28 2.62
CA ARG A 45 8.26 3.08 3.10
C ARG A 45 8.13 4.55 2.70
N CYS A 46 8.36 5.45 3.66
CA CYS A 46 8.30 6.89 3.46
C CYS A 46 9.00 7.65 4.61
N ASP A 47 8.99 8.98 4.54
CA ASP A 47 9.40 9.88 5.61
C ASP A 47 8.32 10.15 6.66
N LYS A 48 7.06 9.83 6.34
CA LYS A 48 5.88 10.10 7.17
C LYS A 48 4.91 8.93 7.22
N GLU A 49 4.38 8.64 8.40
CA GLU A 49 3.37 7.59 8.61
C GLU A 49 2.10 7.87 7.80
N GLU A 50 1.69 9.12 7.67
CA GLU A 50 0.51 9.51 6.91
C GLU A 50 0.61 9.16 5.42
N ALA A 51 1.82 9.22 4.86
CA ALA A 51 2.07 8.84 3.47
C ALA A 51 2.06 7.31 3.30
N ASN A 52 2.53 6.56 4.31
CA ASN A 52 2.39 5.11 4.34
C ASN A 52 0.92 4.69 4.44
N PHE A 53 0.11 5.36 5.28
CA PHE A 53 -1.34 5.10 5.32
C PHE A 53 -1.98 5.31 3.95
N LEU A 54 -1.64 6.42 3.26
CA LEU A 54 -2.15 6.69 1.93
C LEU A 54 -1.76 5.58 0.93
N ALA A 55 -0.48 5.18 0.95
CA ALA A 55 0.03 4.13 0.07
C ALA A 55 -0.67 2.78 0.31
N LEU A 56 -0.77 2.33 1.56
CA LEU A 56 -1.39 1.05 1.93
C LEU A 56 -2.90 1.02 1.67
N ASN A 57 -3.60 2.14 1.90
CA ASN A 57 -5.03 2.25 1.59
C ASN A 57 -5.31 2.07 0.10
N LEU A 58 -4.54 2.74 -0.74
CA LEU A 58 -4.68 2.65 -2.19
C LEU A 58 -4.22 1.31 -2.75
N ALA A 59 -3.18 0.69 -2.16
CA ALA A 59 -2.80 -0.68 -2.49
C ALA A 59 -3.94 -1.66 -2.17
N ASN A 60 -4.61 -1.53 -1.02
CA ASN A 60 -5.79 -2.31 -0.70
C ASN A 60 -6.95 -2.05 -1.69
N ASP A 61 -7.19 -0.80 -2.09
CA ASP A 61 -8.22 -0.48 -3.10
C ASP A 61 -7.97 -1.19 -4.43
N ILE A 62 -6.72 -1.28 -4.87
CA ILE A 62 -6.35 -2.02 -6.07
C ILE A 62 -6.51 -3.53 -5.85
N ALA A 63 -5.99 -4.07 -4.74
CA ALA A 63 -6.06 -5.49 -4.43
C ALA A 63 -7.51 -6.00 -4.32
N THR A 64 -8.45 -5.12 -3.93
CA THR A 64 -9.89 -5.42 -3.85
C THR A 64 -10.67 -5.04 -5.11
N GLY A 65 -10.01 -4.53 -6.15
CA GLY A 65 -10.64 -4.12 -7.41
C GLY A 65 -11.51 -2.86 -7.31
N ARG A 66 -11.42 -2.11 -6.20
CA ARG A 66 -12.11 -0.82 -6.01
C ARG A 66 -11.53 0.28 -6.89
N ARG A 67 -10.23 0.20 -7.22
CA ARG A 67 -9.54 1.16 -8.08
C ARG A 67 -8.62 0.46 -9.07
N THR A 68 -8.39 1.12 -10.21
CA THR A 68 -7.29 0.75 -11.12
C THR A 68 -5.99 1.38 -10.64
N VAL A 69 -4.87 0.91 -11.18
CA VAL A 69 -3.54 1.46 -10.89
C VAL A 69 -3.47 2.95 -11.25
N GLU A 70 -3.99 3.34 -12.40
CA GLU A 70 -3.95 4.72 -12.89
C GLU A 70 -4.74 5.67 -11.98
N ASP A 71 -5.95 5.26 -11.59
CA ASP A 71 -6.79 6.03 -10.68
C ASP A 71 -6.15 6.13 -9.29
N ALA A 72 -5.57 5.06 -8.77
CA ALA A 72 -4.86 5.07 -7.51
C ALA A 72 -3.65 6.02 -7.52
N ARG A 73 -2.83 6.00 -8.58
CA ARG A 73 -1.68 6.93 -8.72
C ARG A 73 -2.14 8.38 -8.84
N ALA A 74 -3.22 8.64 -9.57
CA ALA A 74 -3.80 9.97 -9.66
C ALA A 74 -4.35 10.46 -8.31
N MET A 75 -5.01 9.56 -7.54
CA MET A 75 -5.49 9.87 -6.20
C MET A 75 -4.33 10.12 -5.24
N TYR A 76 -3.29 9.28 -5.24
CA TYR A 76 -2.11 9.48 -4.42
C TYR A 76 -1.52 10.87 -4.62
N ALA A 77 -1.31 11.27 -5.88
CA ALA A 77 -0.76 12.58 -6.22
C ALA A 77 -1.63 13.74 -5.72
N ARG A 78 -2.97 13.61 -5.74
CA ARG A 78 -3.88 14.64 -5.21
C ARG A 78 -3.84 14.69 -3.68
N GLU A 79 -4.00 13.55 -3.02
CA GLU A 79 -4.08 13.46 -1.56
C GLU A 79 -2.77 13.87 -0.89
N ILE A 80 -1.61 13.48 -1.43
CA ILE A 80 -0.32 13.88 -0.85
C ILE A 80 -0.07 15.39 -0.96
N MET A 81 -0.57 16.02 -2.02
CA MET A 81 -0.50 17.48 -2.19
C MET A 81 -1.46 18.20 -1.23
N ALA A 82 -2.66 17.68 -1.03
CA ALA A 82 -3.61 18.20 -0.03
C ALA A 82 -3.04 18.06 1.39
N PHE A 83 -2.45 16.91 1.72
CA PHE A 83 -1.77 16.69 2.99
C PHE A 83 -0.62 17.66 3.24
N LYS A 84 0.22 17.92 2.22
CA LYS A 84 1.29 18.95 2.31
C LYS A 84 0.76 20.35 2.57
N GLN A 85 -0.49 20.63 2.21
CA GLN A 85 -1.18 21.89 2.50
C GLN A 85 -1.96 21.88 3.83
N GLY A 86 -1.80 20.83 4.64
CA GLY A 86 -2.50 20.66 5.92
C GLY A 86 -3.95 20.18 5.79
N GLN A 87 -4.37 19.75 4.59
CA GLN A 87 -5.74 19.32 4.28
C GLN A 87 -5.85 17.80 4.16
N GLY A 88 -5.14 17.05 5.01
CA GLY A 88 -5.10 15.59 4.95
C GLY A 88 -6.49 14.94 5.08
N GLY A 89 -6.83 14.09 4.11
CA GLY A 89 -8.07 13.31 4.08
C GLY A 89 -8.02 12.05 4.98
N PRO A 90 -9.08 11.22 4.96
CA PRO A 90 -9.13 9.98 5.73
C PRO A 90 -7.94 9.05 5.43
N TYR A 91 -7.51 8.96 4.17
CA TYR A 91 -6.48 8.02 3.72
C TYR A 91 -5.09 8.35 4.30
N THR A 92 -4.86 9.58 4.74
CA THR A 92 -3.62 10.00 5.40
C THR A 92 -3.69 9.94 6.93
N LYS A 93 -4.87 9.70 7.51
CA LYS A 93 -5.08 9.69 8.97
C LYS A 93 -5.09 8.29 9.58
N GLY A 94 -5.11 7.26 8.75
CA GLY A 94 -5.15 5.87 9.18
C GLY A 94 -5.59 4.93 8.07
N LEU A 95 -5.53 3.64 8.36
CA LEU A 95 -6.02 2.60 7.46
C LEU A 95 -7.56 2.62 7.41
N GLN A 96 -8.11 2.57 6.20
CA GLN A 96 -9.54 2.64 5.90
C GLN A 96 -10.16 1.25 5.72
N PHE A 97 -9.45 0.22 6.14
CA PHE A 97 -9.85 -1.16 6.11
C PHE A 97 -9.38 -1.86 7.38
N SER A 98 -10.07 -2.94 7.76
CA SER A 98 -9.64 -3.76 8.88
C SER A 98 -8.46 -4.63 8.46
N VAL A 99 -7.33 -4.43 9.11
CA VAL A 99 -6.15 -5.29 8.93
C VAL A 99 -6.39 -6.61 9.66
N PRO A 100 -6.15 -7.77 9.00
CA PRO A 100 -6.03 -9.06 9.66
C PRO A 100 -5.08 -9.03 10.87
N ARG A 101 -5.20 -10.03 11.75
CA ARG A 101 -4.30 -10.23 12.89
C ARG A 101 -3.68 -11.64 12.80
N GLY A 102 -3.03 -11.91 11.68
CA GLY A 102 -2.46 -13.19 11.30
C GLY A 102 -3.29 -13.99 10.28
N GLY A 103 -2.74 -15.16 9.89
CA GLY A 103 -3.35 -16.06 8.91
C GLY A 103 -3.19 -15.64 7.44
N THR A 104 -2.36 -14.63 7.19
CA THR A 104 -2.10 -14.08 5.85
C THR A 104 -0.89 -14.71 5.17
N ALA A 105 0.07 -15.26 5.93
CA ALA A 105 1.25 -15.96 5.43
C ALA A 105 0.89 -17.04 4.41
N ASP A 106 1.72 -17.27 3.40
CA ASP A 106 1.51 -18.31 2.39
C ASP A 106 2.44 -19.50 2.66
N PRO A 107 2.09 -20.41 3.60
CA PRO A 107 2.83 -21.63 3.81
C PRO A 107 2.60 -22.52 2.59
N ASP A 108 3.54 -22.48 1.66
CA ASP A 108 3.54 -23.34 0.48
C ASP A 108 3.45 -24.83 0.90
N ARG A 109 3.06 -25.67 -0.03
CA ARG A 109 3.00 -27.12 0.21
C ARG A 109 4.31 -27.77 -0.24
N PRO A 110 4.73 -28.87 0.39
CA PRO A 110 5.88 -29.64 -0.10
C PRO A 110 5.71 -29.98 -1.59
N ALA A 111 6.76 -29.77 -2.38
CA ALA A 111 6.88 -30.44 -3.67
C ALA A 111 6.92 -31.95 -3.37
N MET A 112 6.06 -32.71 -4.07
CA MET A 112 5.84 -34.15 -3.86
C MET A 112 7.12 -34.96 -3.61
#